data_AF-A0A7K0XAL1-F1
#
_entry.id   AF-A0A7K0XAL1-F1
#
_cell.length_a   1.000
_cell.length_b   1.000
_cell.length_c   1.000
_cell.angle_alpha   90.00
_cell.angle_beta   90.00
_cell.angle_gamma   90.00
#
_symmetry.space_group_name_H-M   'P 1'
#
loop_
_entity.id
_entity.type
_entity.pdbx_description
1 polymer ?
#
loop_
_entity_poly.entity_id
_entity_poly.type
_entity_poly.pdbx_seq_one_letter_code
_entity_poly.pdbx_strand_id
1 'polypeptide(L)'
;MSAKVLCIGDVMLDVVTKIAVMPSEINYGSDTPAQISTHGGGAAGNVAAWLTRTDARATIVGHVGNDSAGAALVNEFDALGVRHHNLVVDNGHSGVVVVLVDPTGERTMFPDNGANSGLKLSDLP
;
A
#
# COMPACT_ATOMS: atom_id res chain seq x y z
N MET A 1 -21.08 -3.31 -21.85
CA MET A 1 -20.99 -4.07 -20.57
C MET A 1 -19.78 -3.54 -19.81
N SER A 2 -19.90 -3.34 -18.50
CA SER A 2 -18.76 -2.97 -17.64
C SER A 2 -17.84 -4.19 -17.45
N ALA A 3 -16.54 -4.02 -17.70
CA ALA A 3 -15.54 -5.07 -17.49
C ALA A 3 -15.41 -5.37 -15.99
N LYS A 4 -15.33 -6.66 -15.62
CA LYS A 4 -15.04 -7.09 -14.25
C LYS A 4 -13.58 -7.53 -14.19
N VAL A 5 -12.81 -6.93 -13.29
CA VAL A 5 -11.37 -7.19 -13.15
C VAL A 5 -11.08 -7.69 -11.74
N LEU A 6 -10.38 -8.81 -11.65
CA LEU A 6 -9.85 -9.34 -10.40
C LEU A 6 -8.37 -8.96 -10.31
N CYS A 7 -8.03 -8.14 -9.32
CA CYS A 7 -6.66 -7.78 -8.99
C CYS A 7 -6.19 -8.69 -7.86
N ILE A 8 -5.06 -9.36 -8.03
CA ILE A 8 -4.51 -10.29 -7.03
C ILE A 8 -3.09 -9.83 -6.72
N GLY A 9 -2.77 -9.66 -5.44
CA GLY A 9 -1.42 -9.36 -4.99
C GLY A 9 -1.39 -8.29 -3.91
N ASP A 10 -0.27 -7.56 -3.87
CA ASP A 10 0.08 -6.74 -2.72
C ASP A 10 -0.83 -5.54 -2.50
N VAL A 11 -1.15 -5.34 -1.22
CA VAL A 11 -1.77 -4.15 -0.64
C VAL A 11 -0.81 -3.60 0.41
N MET A 12 -0.29 -2.41 0.18
CA MET A 12 0.76 -1.81 1.01
C MET A 12 0.32 -0.44 1.51
N LEU A 13 0.76 -0.04 2.70
CA LEU A 13 0.76 1.35 3.12
C LEU A 13 2.09 1.99 2.73
N ASP A 14 2.05 3.01 1.88
CA ASP A 14 3.23 3.76 1.45
C ASP A 14 3.47 4.91 2.43
N VAL A 15 4.58 4.88 3.16
CA VAL A 15 5.05 5.98 4.02
C VAL A 15 6.12 6.77 3.26
N VAL A 16 5.70 7.83 2.60
CA VAL A 16 6.58 8.66 1.78
C VAL A 16 7.22 9.74 2.64
N THR A 17 8.54 9.68 2.78
CA THR A 17 9.38 10.62 3.54
C THR A 17 10.23 11.42 2.57
N LYS A 18 9.84 12.68 2.32
CA LYS A 18 10.60 13.60 1.45
C LYS A 18 11.60 14.38 2.30
N ILE A 19 12.90 14.24 2.01
CA ILE A 19 13.98 14.96 2.69
C ILE A 19 14.49 16.11 1.83
N ALA A 20 14.95 17.19 2.48
CA ALA A 20 15.50 18.36 1.82
C ALA A 20 17.02 18.27 1.59
N VAL A 21 17.66 17.17 2.00
CA VAL A 21 19.11 16.94 1.96
C VAL A 21 19.41 15.68 1.15
N MET A 22 20.64 15.52 0.65
CA MET A 22 21.03 14.27 0.02
C MET A 22 21.08 13.13 1.05
N PRO A 23 20.91 11.85 0.65
CA PRO A 23 20.94 10.73 1.60
C PRO A 23 22.24 10.65 2.44
N SER A 24 23.37 11.09 1.88
CA SER A 24 24.66 11.16 2.59
C SER A 24 24.72 12.22 3.69
N GLU A 25 23.76 13.15 3.72
CA GLU A 25 23.67 14.27 4.64
C GLU A 25 22.53 14.09 5.67
N ILE A 26 21.93 12.89 5.73
CA ILE A 26 20.99 12.54 6.80
C ILE A 26 21.74 12.60 8.14
N ASN A 27 21.17 13.32 9.10
CA ASN A 27 21.74 13.52 10.43
C ASN A 27 21.72 12.20 11.22
N TYR A 28 22.82 11.44 11.19
CA TYR A 28 22.94 10.22 11.97
C TYR A 28 22.81 10.50 13.47
N GLY A 29 21.89 9.80 14.14
CA GLY A 29 21.63 9.97 15.57
C GLY A 29 20.94 11.28 15.95
N SER A 30 20.37 12.01 14.98
CA SER A 30 19.64 13.25 15.20
C SER A 30 18.52 13.42 14.17
N ASP A 31 17.77 14.50 14.26
CA ASP A 31 16.61 14.74 13.40
C ASP A 31 17.03 15.32 12.04
N THR A 32 16.47 14.77 10.97
CA THR A 32 16.54 15.35 9.62
C THR A 32 15.16 15.89 9.25
N PRO A 33 15.01 17.19 8.93
CA PRO A 33 13.72 17.72 8.52
C PRO A 33 13.15 16.99 7.30
N ALA A 34 11.88 16.59 7.38
CA ALA A 34 11.19 15.86 6.32
C ALA A 34 9.72 16.25 6.22
N GLN A 35 9.14 16.08 5.03
CA GLN A 35 7.69 16.08 4.82
C GLN A 35 7.23 14.64 4.66
N ILE A 36 6.35 14.19 5.54
CA ILE A 36 5.87 12.80 5.58
C ILE A 36 4.40 12.75 5.15
N SER A 37 4.06 11.79 4.31
CA SER A 37 2.67 11.49 3.92
C SER A 37 2.46 9.99 3.79
N THR A 38 1.23 9.54 4.04
CA THR A 38 0.84 8.14 3.95
C THR A 38 -0.25 7.95 2.89
N HIS A 39 -0.13 6.91 2.08
CA HIS A 39 -1.09 6.60 1.01
C HIS A 39 -1.27 5.08 0.88
N GLY A 40 -2.39 4.64 0.32
CA GLY A 40 -2.54 3.28 -0.16
C GLY A 40 -1.62 3.00 -1.34
N GLY A 41 -1.11 1.77 -1.38
CA GLY A 41 -0.14 1.31 -2.36
C GLY A 41 -0.22 -0.19 -2.61
N GLY A 42 0.88 -0.75 -3.10
CA GLY A 42 0.94 -2.13 -3.60
C GLY A 42 0.45 -2.22 -5.05
N ALA A 43 1.09 -3.08 -5.85
CA ALA A 43 0.83 -3.13 -7.28
C ALA A 43 -0.64 -3.47 -7.60
N ALA A 44 -1.20 -4.46 -6.89
CA ALA A 44 -2.59 -4.86 -7.08
C ALA A 44 -3.56 -3.80 -6.52
N GLY A 45 -3.27 -3.24 -5.34
CA GLY A 45 -4.05 -2.15 -4.74
C GLY A 45 -4.15 -0.94 -5.67
N ASN A 46 -3.03 -0.50 -6.23
CA ASN A 46 -2.96 0.63 -7.17
C ASN A 46 -3.80 0.38 -8.43
N VAL A 47 -3.68 -0.81 -9.04
CA VAL A 47 -4.48 -1.15 -10.24
C VAL A 47 -5.96 -1.18 -9.90
N ALA A 48 -6.35 -1.79 -8.78
CA ALA A 48 -7.74 -1.86 -8.35
C ALA A 48 -8.34 -0.47 -8.13
N ALA A 49 -7.61 0.42 -7.45
CA ALA A 49 -8.00 1.81 -7.23
C ALA A 49 -8.20 2.60 -8.53
N TRP A 50 -7.24 2.52 -9.46
CA TRP A 50 -7.35 3.25 -10.74
C TRP A 50 -8.49 2.75 -11.62
N LEU A 51 -8.82 1.46 -11.56
CA LEU A 51 -9.94 0.91 -12.32
C LEU A 51 -11.29 1.51 -11.91
N THR A 52 -11.46 1.97 -10.66
CA THR A 52 -12.71 2.64 -10.21
C THR A 52 -12.89 4.05 -10.81
N ARG A 53 -11.86 4.58 -11.49
CA ARG A 53 -11.93 5.82 -12.29
C ARG A 53 -12.45 5.57 -13.71
N THR A 54 -12.69 4.32 -14.07
CA THR A 54 -13.24 3.91 -15.37
C THR A 54 -14.63 3.29 -15.18
N ASP A 55 -15.26 2.85 -16.28
CA ASP A 55 -16.50 2.07 -16.21
C ASP A 55 -16.28 0.61 -15.73
N ALA A 56 -15.05 0.19 -15.42
CA ALA A 56 -14.76 -1.15 -14.92
C ALA A 56 -15.14 -1.34 -13.44
N ARG A 57 -15.31 -2.60 -13.04
CA ARG A 57 -15.52 -3.00 -11.64
C ARG A 57 -14.32 -3.81 -11.16
N ALA A 58 -13.54 -3.23 -10.26
CA ALA A 58 -12.43 -3.91 -9.61
C ALA A 58 -12.91 -4.75 -8.41
N THR A 59 -12.26 -5.90 -8.23
CA THR A 59 -12.23 -6.65 -6.98
C THR A 59 -10.76 -6.92 -6.64
N ILE A 60 -10.33 -6.63 -5.42
CA ILE A 60 -8.98 -6.92 -4.93
C ILE A 60 -9.00 -8.18 -4.05
N VAL A 61 -8.01 -9.04 -4.26
CA VAL A 61 -7.65 -10.17 -3.39
C VAL A 61 -6.21 -9.97 -2.95
N GLY A 62 -6.01 -9.86 -1.65
CA GLY A 62 -4.75 -9.57 -0.98
C GLY A 62 -4.95 -9.73 0.53
N HIS A 63 -3.93 -9.40 1.32
CA HIS A 63 -4.03 -9.43 2.78
C HIS A 63 -3.45 -8.18 3.41
N VAL A 64 -4.15 -7.66 4.41
CA VAL A 64 -3.67 -6.65 5.35
C VAL A 64 -3.79 -7.19 6.77
N GLY A 65 -2.95 -6.70 7.69
CA GLY A 65 -3.04 -7.07 9.10
C GLY A 65 -4.24 -6.43 9.78
N ASN A 66 -4.66 -7.01 10.91
CA ASN A 66 -5.64 -6.41 11.82
C ASN A 66 -4.96 -5.31 12.67
N ASP A 67 -4.49 -4.26 12.01
CA ASP A 67 -3.76 -3.13 12.60
C ASP A 67 -4.21 -1.79 11.99
N SER A 68 -3.62 -0.68 12.45
CA SER A 68 -4.00 0.65 11.99
C SER A 68 -3.72 0.89 10.51
N ALA A 69 -2.65 0.30 9.97
CA ALA A 69 -2.33 0.40 8.56
C ALA A 69 -3.36 -0.35 7.72
N GLY A 70 -3.76 -1.55 8.15
CA GLY A 70 -4.80 -2.35 7.50
C GLY A 70 -6.15 -1.65 7.55
N ALA A 71 -6.50 -1.05 8.69
CA ALA A 71 -7.72 -0.26 8.82
C ALA A 71 -7.73 0.95 7.86
N ALA A 72 -6.61 1.65 7.70
CA ALA A 72 -6.50 2.75 6.74
C ALA A 72 -6.68 2.27 5.30
N LEU A 73 -6.04 1.16 4.92
CA LEU A 73 -6.12 0.59 3.57
C LEU A 73 -7.53 0.09 3.22
N VAL A 74 -8.21 -0.58 4.16
CA VAL A 74 -9.61 -1.01 4.00
C VAL A 74 -10.52 0.20 3.80
N ASN A 75 -10.38 1.23 4.64
CA ASN A 75 -11.18 2.45 4.52
C ASN A 75 -10.96 3.16 3.18
N GLU A 76 -9.72 3.18 2.68
CA GLU A 76 -9.40 3.77 1.37
C GLU A 76 -10.06 2.99 0.23
N PHE A 77 -9.99 1.66 0.25
CA PHE A 77 -10.68 0.83 -0.75
C PHE A 77 -12.20 1.01 -0.71
N ASP A 78 -12.80 1.08 0.49
CA ASP A 78 -14.23 1.33 0.67
C ASP A 78 -14.62 2.70 0.08
N ALA A 79 -13.84 3.75 0.37
CA ALA A 79 -14.07 5.10 -0.14
C ALA A 79 -13.93 5.18 -1.68
N LEU A 80 -13.01 4.41 -2.26
CA LEU A 80 -12.79 4.36 -3.71
C LEU A 80 -13.78 3.44 -4.44
N GLY A 81 -14.57 2.63 -3.73
CA GLY A 81 -15.48 1.65 -4.30
C GLY A 81 -14.79 0.39 -4.83
N VAL A 82 -13.57 0.09 -4.37
CA VAL A 82 -12.87 -1.16 -4.67
C VAL A 82 -13.51 -2.28 -3.86
N ARG A 83 -13.97 -3.35 -4.52
CA ARG A 83 -14.57 -4.49 -3.81
C ARG A 83 -13.47 -5.37 -3.23
N HIS A 84 -13.62 -5.79 -2.00
CA HIS A 84 -12.73 -6.74 -1.33
C HIS A 84 -13.54 -7.70 -0.47
N HIS A 85 -12.97 -8.88 -0.20
CA HIS A 85 -13.57 -9.88 0.68
C HIS A 85 -12.44 -10.49 1.50
N ASN A 86 -12.64 -10.63 2.82
CA ASN A 86 -11.68 -11.25 3.73
C ASN A 86 -10.25 -10.68 3.64
N LEU A 87 -10.11 -9.37 3.42
CA LEU A 87 -8.82 -8.71 3.25
C LEU A 87 -7.99 -8.71 4.54
N VAL A 88 -8.64 -8.70 5.71
CA VAL A 88 -7.98 -8.58 7.02
C VAL A 88 -7.65 -9.95 7.58
N VAL A 89 -6.40 -10.14 8.00
CA VAL A 89 -5.95 -11.32 8.75
C VAL A 89 -5.58 -10.97 10.20
N ASP A 90 -5.95 -11.84 11.14
CA ASP A 90 -5.73 -11.59 12.57
C ASP A 90 -4.26 -11.73 13.01
N ASN A 91 -3.52 -12.63 12.38
CA ASN A 91 -2.13 -12.93 12.73
C ASN A 91 -1.16 -12.41 11.66
N GLY A 92 -0.80 -11.14 11.75
CA GLY A 92 0.17 -10.49 10.88
C GLY A 92 0.02 -8.97 10.93
N HIS A 93 1.09 -8.24 10.64
CA HIS A 93 1.00 -6.80 10.40
C HIS A 93 0.79 -6.53 8.90
N SER A 94 0.20 -5.39 8.57
CA SER A 94 0.03 -4.95 7.19
C SER A 94 1.37 -4.74 6.50
N GLY A 95 1.38 -4.89 5.18
CA GLY A 95 2.53 -4.48 4.39
C GLY A 95 2.73 -2.97 4.45
N VAL A 96 3.96 -2.52 4.67
CA VAL A 96 4.32 -1.11 4.73
C VAL A 96 5.61 -0.93 3.94
N VAL A 97 5.68 0.11 3.11
CA VAL A 97 6.94 0.53 2.49
C VAL A 97 7.28 1.94 2.92
N VAL A 98 8.45 2.11 3.52
CA VAL A 98 9.00 3.46 3.72
C VAL A 98 9.71 3.86 2.45
N VAL A 99 9.30 4.97 1.86
CA VAL A 99 9.89 5.53 0.64
C VAL A 99 10.61 6.82 1.02
N LEU A 100 11.93 6.79 1.01
CA LEU A 100 12.74 7.99 1.11
C LEU A 100 12.85 8.62 -0.28
N VAL A 101 12.46 9.89 -0.40
CA VAL A 101 12.59 10.67 -1.64
C VAL A 101 13.57 11.79 -1.39
N ASP A 102 14.64 11.82 -2.18
CA ASP A 102 15.69 12.84 -2.07
C ASP A 102 15.37 14.10 -2.90
N PRO A 103 16.18 15.19 -2.81
CA PRO A 103 15.96 16.43 -3.56
C PRO A 103 16.01 16.29 -5.07
N THR A 104 16.60 15.21 -5.61
CA THR A 104 16.61 14.91 -7.04
C THR A 104 15.32 14.21 -7.50
N GLY A 105 14.53 13.71 -6.54
CA GLY A 105 13.32 12.93 -6.79
C GLY A 105 13.58 11.42 -6.86
N GLU A 106 14.83 10.97 -6.66
CA GLU A 106 15.16 9.55 -6.62
C GLU A 106 14.59 8.89 -5.36
N ARG A 107 14.24 7.61 -5.47
CA ARG A 107 13.51 6.89 -4.42
C ARG A 107 14.33 5.73 -3.89
N THR A 108 14.53 5.70 -2.58
CA THR A 108 15.02 4.53 -1.85
C THR A 108 13.87 3.92 -1.06
N MET A 109 13.64 2.61 -1.23
CA MET A 109 12.48 1.92 -0.67
C MET A 109 12.90 0.88 0.36
N PHE A 110 12.18 0.83 1.47
CA PHE A 110 12.33 -0.15 2.55
C PHE A 110 11.00 -0.91 2.69
N PRO A 111 10.75 -1.91 1.83
CA PRO A 111 9.52 -2.68 1.87
C PRO A 111 9.55 -3.70 2.99
N ASP A 112 8.46 -3.76 3.76
CA ASP A 112 8.11 -4.86 4.65
C ASP A 112 6.78 -5.45 4.20
N ASN A 113 6.80 -6.67 3.69
CA ASN A 113 5.66 -7.27 3.01
C ASN A 113 4.51 -7.64 3.96
N GLY A 114 4.81 -7.88 5.25
CA GLY A 114 3.81 -8.29 6.24
C GLY A 114 2.85 -9.38 5.74
N ALA A 115 1.56 -9.15 5.97
CA ALA A 115 0.46 -10.05 5.65
C ALA A 115 0.38 -10.45 4.15
N ASN A 116 0.92 -9.64 3.23
CA ASN A 116 0.90 -9.96 1.79
C ASN A 116 1.59 -11.29 1.46
N SER A 117 2.59 -11.68 2.26
CA SER A 117 3.30 -12.96 2.07
C SER A 117 2.47 -14.19 2.45
N GLY A 118 1.30 -14.00 3.07
CA GLY A 118 0.41 -15.07 3.54
C GLY A 118 -0.66 -15.51 2.54
N LEU A 119 -0.69 -14.92 1.33
CA LEU A 119 -1.73 -15.22 0.34
C LEU A 119 -1.66 -16.69 -0.13
N LYS A 120 -2.80 -17.36 -0.17
CA LYS A 120 -2.93 -18.79 -0.50
C LYS A 120 -4.08 -19.04 -1.46
N LEU A 121 -4.08 -20.23 -2.08
CA LEU A 121 -5.11 -20.63 -3.05
C LEU A 121 -6.54 -20.54 -2.51
N SER A 122 -6.75 -20.77 -1.22
CA SER A 122 -8.08 -20.68 -0.60
C SER A 122 -8.64 -19.27 -0.51
N ASP A 123 -7.84 -18.25 -0.80
CA ASP A 123 -8.26 -16.85 -0.76
C ASP A 123 -8.81 -16.38 -2.12
N LEU A 124 -8.65 -17.21 -3.16
CA LEU A 124 -9.17 -16.93 -4.51
C LEU A 124 -10.66 -17.35 -4.62
N PRO A 125 -11.46 -16.61 -5.42
CA PRO A 125 -12.87 -16.93 -5.68
C PRO A 125 -13.09 -18.13 -6.61
#